data_AF-W5SLC6-F1
#
_entry.id   AF-W5SLC6-F1
#
_cell.length_a   1.000
_cell.length_b   1.000
_cell.length_c   1.000
_cell.angle_alpha   90.00
_cell.angle_beta   90.00
_cell.angle_gamma   90.00
#
_symmetry.space_group_name_H-M   'P 1'
#
loop_
_entity.id
_entity.type
_entity.pdbx_description
1 polymer ?
#
loop_
_entity_poly.entity_id
_entity_poly.type
_entity_poly.pdbx_seq_one_letter_code
_entity_poly.pdbx_strand_id
1 'polypeptide(L)'
;MRFFGEKTNLGKRFLGVFVSFGDMITGTLGIKADTKKSEIGGYFSKIENTMKVVKGKLGKILEEHGSYEKVKGKVEEFIGKIGKIEEGAKKAALGANDSAVIGEVVKSGADVFGSVSADSVKDLVEGIKEIVDLVLTEGNGQADKTKPLNEDKEKIGKLFGAETAADKGAEDKHIAAANASIGAVSGADILKAIAGANVDASKDGKVSDTKDAVALALAKGTGTENEEKLGDAIKKDSIIAAGIALRAMAKDGKFIVKDNANEKTEAEGAKGAAANAVNKVLSTLVIAIRNTVDEGLKEINRILGEIKQGEVSVAKIN
;
A
#
# COMPACT_ATOMS: atom_id res chain seq x y z
N MET A 1 25.57 -20.71 36.40
CA MET A 1 24.80 -21.59 35.48
C MET A 1 23.41 -21.04 35.14
N ARG A 2 22.60 -20.54 36.10
CA ARG A 2 21.24 -20.02 35.83
C ARG A 2 21.16 -18.87 34.81
N PHE A 3 22.02 -17.85 34.93
CA PHE A 3 22.03 -16.68 34.04
C PHE A 3 22.18 -17.04 32.54
N PHE A 4 23.20 -17.85 32.18
CA PHE A 4 23.42 -18.26 30.79
C PHE A 4 22.28 -19.14 30.25
N GLY A 5 21.66 -19.97 31.11
CA GLY A 5 20.49 -20.77 30.74
C GLY A 5 19.27 -19.91 30.44
N GLU A 6 18.95 -18.93 31.29
CA GLU A 6 17.84 -17.99 31.10
C GLU A 6 18.01 -17.14 29.83
N LYS A 7 19.23 -16.60 29.61
CA LYS A 7 19.57 -15.85 28.40
C LYS A 7 19.42 -16.69 27.12
N THR A 8 19.86 -17.95 27.15
CA THR A 8 19.70 -18.88 26.02
C THR A 8 18.23 -19.19 25.75
N ASN A 9 17.43 -19.40 26.80
CA ASN A 9 15.99 -19.66 26.65
C ASN A 9 15.24 -18.45 26.07
N LEU A 10 15.60 -17.25 26.53
CA LEU A 10 15.06 -15.99 26.01
C LEU A 10 15.40 -15.80 24.52
N GLY A 11 16.64 -16.08 24.12
CA GLY A 11 17.06 -16.05 22.71
C GLY A 11 16.27 -17.03 21.83
N LYS A 12 16.02 -18.26 22.32
CA LYS A 12 15.17 -19.24 21.61
C LYS A 12 13.74 -18.76 21.41
N ARG A 13 13.17 -18.04 22.38
CA ARG A 13 11.82 -17.48 22.28
C ARG A 13 11.74 -16.37 21.24
N PHE A 14 12.70 -15.45 21.21
CA PHE A 14 12.77 -14.43 20.16
C PHE A 14 12.97 -15.04 18.77
N LEU A 15 13.79 -16.08 18.65
CA LEU A 15 13.91 -16.84 17.40
C LEU A 15 12.57 -17.48 16.99
N GLY A 16 11.79 -17.99 17.93
CA GLY A 16 10.45 -18.50 17.67
C GLY A 16 9.46 -17.43 17.20
N VAL A 17 9.61 -16.17 17.65
CA VAL A 17 8.85 -15.03 17.11
C VAL A 17 9.27 -14.75 15.66
N PHE A 18 10.58 -14.74 15.39
CA PHE A 18 11.14 -14.50 14.06
C PHE A 18 10.66 -15.53 13.03
N VAL A 19 10.80 -16.82 13.34
CA VAL A 19 10.35 -17.92 12.46
C VAL A 19 8.85 -17.80 12.20
N SER A 20 8.06 -17.58 13.26
CA SER A 20 6.62 -17.45 13.12
C SER A 20 6.20 -16.25 12.26
N PHE A 21 6.91 -15.13 12.35
CA PHE A 21 6.68 -13.98 11.49
C PHE A 21 6.99 -14.31 10.02
N GLY A 22 8.13 -14.95 9.76
CA GLY A 22 8.55 -15.36 8.42
C GLY A 22 7.55 -16.32 7.75
N ASP A 23 7.04 -17.30 8.50
CA ASP A 23 6.07 -18.27 7.99
C ASP A 23 4.70 -17.63 7.67
N MET A 24 4.29 -16.64 8.46
CA MET A 24 2.98 -15.99 8.31
C MET A 24 2.95 -14.96 7.18
N ILE A 25 4.04 -14.24 6.94
CA ILE A 25 4.16 -13.36 5.78
C ILE A 25 4.81 -14.13 4.64
N THR A 26 4.07 -15.06 4.02
CA THR A 26 4.43 -15.68 2.74
C THR A 26 3.76 -14.92 1.58
N GLY A 27 4.47 -14.81 0.45
CA GLY A 27 4.36 -13.83 -0.66
C GLY A 27 3.02 -13.18 -1.05
N THR A 28 3.10 -11.90 -1.45
CA THR A 28 2.07 -11.11 -2.19
C THR A 28 2.11 -11.36 -3.71
N LEU A 29 2.65 -12.49 -4.15
CA LEU A 29 2.90 -12.74 -5.57
C LEU A 29 1.64 -13.31 -6.23
N GLY A 30 1.22 -12.68 -7.32
CA GLY A 30 0.16 -13.20 -8.18
C GLY A 30 -1.14 -12.41 -8.16
N ILE A 31 -1.13 -11.14 -7.75
CA ILE A 31 -2.29 -10.26 -7.98
C ILE A 31 -2.46 -10.10 -9.49
N LYS A 32 -3.64 -10.42 -9.98
CA LYS A 32 -4.03 -10.33 -11.38
C LYS A 32 -5.17 -9.33 -11.51
N ALA A 33 -5.51 -8.96 -12.74
CA ALA A 33 -6.59 -8.02 -12.99
C ALA A 33 -7.96 -8.53 -12.50
N ASP A 34 -8.15 -9.85 -12.44
CA ASP A 34 -9.34 -10.55 -11.94
C ASP A 34 -9.33 -10.79 -10.41
N THR A 35 -8.25 -10.43 -9.71
CA THR A 35 -8.22 -10.43 -8.24
C THR A 35 -9.28 -9.48 -7.70
N LYS A 36 -10.08 -9.95 -6.76
CA LYS A 36 -11.10 -9.11 -6.12
C LYS A 36 -10.46 -8.07 -5.21
N LYS A 37 -11.08 -6.90 -5.12
CA LYS A 37 -10.68 -5.85 -4.18
C LYS A 37 -10.73 -6.36 -2.74
N SER A 38 -11.73 -7.17 -2.38
CA SER A 38 -11.81 -7.84 -1.08
C SER A 38 -10.65 -8.80 -0.79
N GLU A 39 -10.01 -9.38 -1.80
CA GLU A 39 -8.78 -10.16 -1.62
C GLU A 39 -7.61 -9.23 -1.26
N ILE A 40 -7.56 -8.01 -1.82
CA ILE A 40 -6.63 -6.95 -1.41
C ILE A 40 -6.85 -6.57 0.06
N GLY A 41 -8.11 -6.36 0.48
CA GLY A 41 -8.45 -6.18 1.90
C GLY A 41 -7.99 -7.36 2.76
N GLY A 42 -8.17 -8.59 2.26
CA GLY A 42 -7.67 -9.81 2.89
C GLY A 42 -6.15 -9.85 3.05
N TYR A 43 -5.37 -9.29 2.12
CA TYR A 43 -3.91 -9.15 2.28
C TYR A 43 -3.57 -8.23 3.46
N PHE A 44 -4.24 -7.08 3.58
CA PHE A 44 -4.05 -6.18 4.72
C PHE A 44 -4.49 -6.83 6.05
N SER A 45 -5.61 -7.55 6.08
CA SER A 45 -6.01 -8.32 7.27
C SER A 45 -5.02 -9.42 7.66
N LYS A 46 -4.32 -10.04 6.70
CA LYS A 46 -3.23 -10.98 7.01
C LYS A 46 -2.05 -10.28 7.69
N ILE A 47 -1.69 -9.08 7.22
CA ILE A 47 -0.66 -8.25 7.87
C ILE A 47 -1.08 -7.90 9.29
N GLU A 48 -2.30 -7.38 9.49
CA GLU A 48 -2.87 -7.08 10.81
C GLU A 48 -2.76 -8.28 11.75
N ASN A 49 -3.29 -9.44 11.34
CA ASN A 49 -3.28 -10.65 12.16
C ASN A 49 -1.84 -11.11 12.49
N THR A 50 -0.92 -10.99 11.54
CA THR A 50 0.48 -11.32 11.75
C THR A 50 1.11 -10.42 12.80
N MET A 51 0.90 -9.10 12.70
CA MET A 51 1.40 -8.12 13.67
C MET A 51 0.82 -8.38 15.06
N LYS A 52 -0.48 -8.69 15.16
CA LYS A 52 -1.16 -9.04 16.40
C LYS A 52 -0.54 -10.28 17.07
N VAL A 53 -0.25 -11.34 16.30
CA VAL A 53 0.41 -12.55 16.81
C VAL A 53 1.83 -12.25 17.30
N VAL A 54 2.62 -11.50 16.52
CA VAL A 54 3.99 -11.11 16.90
C VAL A 54 3.98 -10.30 18.19
N LYS A 55 3.12 -9.28 18.28
CA LYS A 55 2.91 -8.45 19.48
C LYS A 55 2.53 -9.29 20.69
N GLY A 56 1.58 -10.22 20.54
CA GLY A 56 1.19 -11.12 21.63
C GLY A 56 2.33 -12.01 22.11
N LYS A 57 3.15 -12.54 21.20
CA LYS A 57 4.33 -13.35 21.57
C LYS A 57 5.40 -12.51 22.27
N LEU A 58 5.67 -11.30 21.78
CA LEU A 58 6.62 -10.37 22.43
C LEU A 58 6.13 -9.93 23.82
N GLY A 59 4.83 -9.70 23.98
CA GLY A 59 4.22 -9.39 25.27
C GLY A 59 4.42 -10.49 26.31
N LYS A 60 4.19 -11.76 25.93
CA LYS A 60 4.48 -12.91 26.81
C LYS A 60 5.95 -12.99 27.22
N ILE A 61 6.86 -12.65 26.31
CA ILE A 61 8.30 -12.61 26.62
C ILE A 61 8.58 -11.51 27.67
N LEU A 62 7.93 -10.36 27.60
CA LEU A 62 8.07 -9.29 28.59
C LEU A 62 7.54 -9.70 29.98
N GLU A 63 6.40 -10.40 30.03
CA GLU A 63 5.81 -10.87 31.28
C GLU A 63 6.68 -11.93 31.97
N GLU A 64 7.17 -12.90 31.20
CA GLU A 64 7.92 -14.04 31.75
C GLU A 64 9.42 -13.73 31.98
N HIS A 65 9.98 -12.75 31.26
CA HIS A 65 11.43 -12.47 31.23
C HIS A 65 11.79 -10.98 31.28
N GLY A 66 10.90 -10.12 31.80
CA GLY A 66 11.07 -8.67 31.91
C GLY A 66 12.17 -8.19 32.88
N SER A 67 12.94 -9.10 33.48
CA SER A 67 14.03 -8.82 34.44
C SER A 67 15.26 -8.13 33.81
N TYR A 68 15.27 -8.00 32.49
CA TYR A 68 16.35 -7.37 31.73
C TYR A 68 15.88 -6.00 31.22
N GLU A 69 16.11 -4.96 32.01
CA GLU A 69 15.54 -3.61 31.78
C GLU A 69 15.85 -3.05 30.38
N LYS A 70 17.09 -3.24 29.88
CA LYS A 70 17.51 -2.82 28.54
C LYS A 70 16.77 -3.56 27.42
N VAL A 71 16.60 -4.89 27.55
CA VAL A 71 15.85 -5.69 26.57
C VAL A 71 14.38 -5.36 26.64
N LYS A 72 13.84 -5.21 27.85
CA LYS A 72 12.45 -4.85 28.10
C LYS A 72 12.08 -3.56 27.37
N GLY A 73 12.83 -2.47 27.59
CA GLY A 73 12.54 -1.19 26.94
C GLY A 73 12.57 -1.27 25.42
N LYS A 74 13.46 -2.09 24.84
CA LYS A 74 13.56 -2.26 23.39
C LYS A 74 12.44 -3.13 22.80
N VAL A 75 12.02 -4.15 23.53
CA VAL A 75 10.85 -4.95 23.16
C VAL A 75 9.57 -4.11 23.26
N GLU A 76 9.42 -3.25 24.27
CA GLU A 76 8.30 -2.31 24.39
C GLU A 76 8.26 -1.29 23.23
N GLU A 77 9.41 -0.68 22.90
CA GLU A 77 9.55 0.20 21.72
C GLU A 77 9.13 -0.53 20.44
N PHE A 78 9.61 -1.77 20.26
CA PHE A 78 9.31 -2.58 19.09
C PHE A 78 7.83 -2.98 19.02
N ILE A 79 7.21 -3.38 20.14
CA ILE A 79 5.77 -3.63 20.24
C ILE A 79 4.97 -2.40 19.81
N GLY A 80 5.39 -1.20 20.21
CA GLY A 80 4.77 0.05 19.77
C GLY A 80 4.80 0.23 18.25
N LYS A 81 5.95 -0.06 17.61
CA LYS A 81 6.10 -0.03 16.14
C LYS A 81 5.20 -1.06 15.47
N ILE A 82 5.20 -2.31 15.95
CA ILE A 82 4.33 -3.38 15.45
C ILE A 82 2.85 -3.01 15.57
N GLY A 83 2.45 -2.36 16.67
CA GLY A 83 1.09 -1.88 16.88
C GLY A 83 0.62 -0.87 15.83
N LYS A 84 1.49 0.07 15.42
CA LYS A 84 1.14 1.01 14.33
C LYS A 84 0.98 0.32 12.97
N ILE A 85 1.81 -0.70 12.69
CA ILE A 85 1.66 -1.50 11.48
C ILE A 85 0.33 -2.28 11.51
N GLU A 86 -0.02 -2.84 12.67
CA GLU A 86 -1.31 -3.52 12.90
C GLU A 86 -2.49 -2.57 12.62
N GLU A 87 -2.49 -1.37 13.21
CA GLU A 87 -3.55 -0.37 13.07
C GLU A 87 -3.67 0.15 11.62
N GLY A 88 -2.55 0.50 10.99
CA GLY A 88 -2.53 0.95 9.60
C GLY A 88 -3.03 -0.14 8.64
N ALA A 89 -2.63 -1.40 8.85
CA ALA A 89 -3.09 -2.51 8.02
C ALA A 89 -4.58 -2.77 8.20
N LYS A 90 -5.08 -2.76 9.44
CA LYS A 90 -6.51 -2.88 9.73
C LYS A 90 -7.32 -1.81 9.00
N LYS A 91 -6.85 -0.56 9.01
CA LYS A 91 -7.51 0.55 8.35
C LYS A 91 -7.50 0.41 6.83
N ALA A 92 -6.35 0.08 6.23
CA ALA A 92 -6.25 -0.15 4.79
C ALA A 92 -7.17 -1.29 4.31
N ALA A 93 -7.36 -2.33 5.14
CA ALA A 93 -8.28 -3.43 4.83
C ALA A 93 -9.73 -2.97 4.68
N LEU A 94 -10.16 -1.97 5.45
CA LEU A 94 -11.52 -1.40 5.36
C LEU A 94 -11.74 -0.71 4.01
N GLY A 95 -10.70 -0.10 3.43
CA GLY A 95 -10.82 0.57 2.15
C GLY A 95 -10.89 -0.40 0.95
N ALA A 96 -10.30 -1.59 1.02
CA ALA A 96 -10.33 -2.58 -0.07
C ALA A 96 -11.27 -3.76 0.22
N ASN A 97 -12.57 -3.50 0.38
CA ASN A 97 -13.57 -4.50 0.80
C ASN A 97 -14.64 -4.86 -0.25
N ASP A 98 -14.46 -4.38 -1.49
CA ASP A 98 -15.41 -4.52 -2.59
C ASP A 98 -15.33 -5.91 -3.26
N SER A 99 -16.45 -6.43 -3.76
CA SER A 99 -16.51 -7.73 -4.45
C SER A 99 -16.06 -7.66 -5.91
N ALA A 100 -16.01 -6.44 -6.48
CA ALA A 100 -15.47 -6.17 -7.80
C ALA A 100 -13.97 -6.49 -7.90
N VAL A 101 -13.50 -6.65 -9.14
CA VAL A 101 -12.08 -6.94 -9.43
C VAL A 101 -11.27 -5.65 -9.56
N ILE A 102 -9.96 -5.72 -9.31
CA ILE A 102 -9.11 -4.52 -9.34
C ILE A 102 -8.94 -3.93 -10.75
N GLY A 103 -9.06 -4.76 -11.78
CA GLY A 103 -8.97 -4.37 -13.19
C GLY A 103 -10.33 -4.05 -13.82
N GLU A 104 -11.32 -3.63 -13.03
CA GLU A 104 -12.65 -3.35 -13.58
C GLU A 104 -12.60 -2.18 -14.58
N VAL A 105 -13.09 -2.44 -15.80
CA VAL A 105 -13.11 -1.49 -16.91
C VAL A 105 -14.53 -1.30 -17.42
N VAL A 106 -14.88 -0.07 -17.81
CA VAL A 106 -16.16 0.28 -18.42
C VAL A 106 -15.93 1.05 -19.71
N LYS A 107 -16.82 0.83 -20.70
CA LYS A 107 -16.81 1.57 -21.95
C LYS A 107 -17.31 3.01 -21.73
N SER A 108 -16.65 3.99 -22.34
CA SER A 108 -17.19 5.35 -22.46
C SER A 108 -18.52 5.34 -23.24
N GLY A 109 -19.46 6.20 -22.86
CA GLY A 109 -20.85 6.20 -23.30
C GLY A 109 -21.79 5.25 -22.57
N ALA A 110 -21.34 4.49 -21.55
CA ALA A 110 -22.22 3.65 -20.74
C ALA A 110 -23.05 4.48 -19.73
N ASP A 111 -24.28 4.07 -19.43
CA ASP A 111 -25.20 4.81 -18.55
C ASP A 111 -24.74 4.90 -17.08
N VAL A 112 -23.80 4.03 -16.65
CA VAL A 112 -23.37 3.93 -15.25
C VAL A 112 -21.85 3.89 -15.14
N PHE A 113 -21.25 5.07 -14.93
CA PHE A 113 -19.83 5.19 -14.55
C PHE A 113 -19.59 5.04 -13.05
N GLY A 114 -20.64 5.23 -12.24
CA GLY A 114 -20.54 5.27 -10.78
C GLY A 114 -19.66 6.44 -10.30
N SER A 115 -19.41 6.47 -9.00
CA SER A 115 -18.44 7.37 -8.39
C SER A 115 -17.65 6.57 -7.38
N VAL A 116 -16.33 6.74 -7.35
CA VAL A 116 -15.45 6.00 -6.44
C VAL A 116 -15.80 6.36 -4.99
N SER A 117 -15.76 5.39 -4.09
CA SER A 117 -16.03 5.63 -2.67
C SER A 117 -14.90 6.46 -2.04
N ALA A 118 -15.22 7.68 -1.59
CA ALA A 118 -14.27 8.57 -0.94
C ALA A 118 -13.76 7.99 0.38
N ASP A 119 -14.66 7.40 1.19
CA ASP A 119 -14.30 6.76 2.45
C ASP A 119 -13.33 5.59 2.23
N SER A 120 -13.55 4.81 1.17
CA SER A 120 -12.66 3.69 0.81
C SER A 120 -11.26 4.17 0.42
N VAL A 121 -11.15 5.21 -0.40
CA VAL A 121 -9.84 5.80 -0.73
C VAL A 121 -9.18 6.40 0.51
N LYS A 122 -9.94 7.08 1.36
CA LYS A 122 -9.45 7.66 2.61
C LYS A 122 -8.87 6.59 3.54
N ASP A 123 -9.60 5.52 3.79
CA ASP A 123 -9.16 4.41 4.64
C ASP A 123 -7.88 3.74 4.09
N LEU A 124 -7.81 3.51 2.78
CA LEU A 124 -6.61 2.98 2.11
C LEU A 124 -5.41 3.90 2.32
N VAL A 125 -5.57 5.20 2.08
CA VAL A 125 -4.46 6.16 2.15
C VAL A 125 -4.00 6.35 3.58
N GLU A 126 -4.92 6.55 4.53
CA GLU A 126 -4.57 6.73 5.94
C GLU A 126 -3.88 5.48 6.50
N GLY A 127 -4.40 4.28 6.18
CA GLY A 127 -3.79 3.02 6.62
C GLY A 127 -2.42 2.78 6.00
N ILE A 128 -2.26 3.00 4.69
CA ILE A 128 -0.96 2.86 4.01
C ILE A 128 0.03 3.91 4.54
N LYS A 129 -0.40 5.16 4.74
CA LYS A 129 0.43 6.24 5.25
C LYS A 129 1.03 5.91 6.61
N GLU A 130 0.20 5.44 7.54
CA GLU A 130 0.65 5.08 8.88
C GLU A 130 1.76 4.01 8.88
N ILE A 131 1.65 3.03 7.97
CA ILE A 131 2.70 2.03 7.77
C ILE A 131 3.92 2.66 7.10
N VAL A 132 3.74 3.39 6.00
CA VAL A 132 4.82 3.94 5.16
C VAL A 132 5.70 4.92 5.94
N ASP A 133 5.11 5.77 6.78
CA ASP A 133 5.86 6.73 7.61
C ASP A 133 6.77 6.03 8.63
N LEU A 134 6.47 4.77 8.97
CA LEU A 134 7.25 3.96 9.87
C LEU A 134 8.30 3.08 9.15
N VAL A 135 7.91 2.44 8.05
CA VAL A 135 8.70 1.34 7.45
C VAL A 135 9.53 1.75 6.23
N LEU A 136 9.26 2.92 5.64
CA LEU A 136 9.84 3.32 4.37
C LEU A 136 10.64 4.62 4.48
N THR A 137 11.95 4.53 4.27
CA THR A 137 12.88 5.67 4.34
C THR A 137 13.23 6.23 2.97
N GLU A 138 13.10 5.44 1.91
CA GLU A 138 13.46 5.80 0.54
C GLU A 138 12.23 6.07 -0.34
N GLY A 139 12.49 6.50 -1.59
CA GLY A 139 11.49 6.78 -2.60
C GLY A 139 11.21 8.27 -2.78
N ASN A 140 10.73 8.63 -3.96
CA ASN A 140 10.33 9.97 -4.32
C ASN A 140 8.87 9.97 -4.78
N GLY A 141 7.97 10.45 -3.92
CA GLY A 141 6.53 10.57 -4.22
C GLY A 141 6.20 11.54 -5.35
N GLN A 142 7.19 12.27 -5.85
CA GLN A 142 7.10 13.21 -6.97
C GLN A 142 7.99 12.78 -8.15
N ALA A 143 8.36 11.49 -8.22
CA ALA A 143 9.20 10.97 -9.29
C ALA A 143 8.51 11.11 -10.64
N ASP A 144 9.24 11.71 -11.58
CA ASP A 144 8.86 11.85 -12.97
C ASP A 144 10.05 11.41 -13.84
N LYS A 145 9.98 10.18 -14.33
CA LYS A 145 11.07 9.43 -14.96
C LYS A 145 10.81 9.16 -16.44
N THR A 146 9.58 9.32 -16.92
CA THR A 146 9.17 9.07 -18.30
C THR A 146 8.79 10.35 -19.02
N LYS A 147 9.06 10.36 -20.32
CA LYS A 147 8.69 11.43 -21.25
C LYS A 147 8.00 10.86 -22.50
N PRO A 148 6.85 10.16 -22.37
CA PRO A 148 6.03 9.81 -23.52
C PRO A 148 5.53 11.08 -24.23
N LEU A 149 4.88 10.93 -25.38
CA LEU A 149 4.26 12.05 -26.08
C LEU A 149 3.36 12.83 -25.11
N ASN A 150 3.57 14.15 -25.02
CA ASN A 150 2.92 14.97 -24.00
C ASN A 150 1.39 14.91 -24.10
N GLU A 151 0.85 14.87 -25.32
CA GLU A 151 -0.58 14.69 -25.55
C GLU A 151 -1.12 13.37 -24.99
N ASP A 152 -0.35 12.29 -25.09
CA ASP A 152 -0.78 10.98 -24.60
C ASP A 152 -0.71 10.92 -23.07
N LYS A 153 0.33 11.52 -22.46
CA LYS A 153 0.47 11.62 -20.99
C LYS A 153 -0.64 12.49 -20.38
N GLU A 154 -0.93 13.63 -21.02
CA GLU A 154 -2.03 14.52 -20.64
C GLU A 154 -3.36 13.78 -20.59
N LYS A 155 -3.61 12.92 -21.58
CA LYS A 155 -4.88 12.20 -21.75
C LYS A 155 -4.99 10.90 -20.95
N ILE A 156 -4.01 10.56 -20.11
CA ILE A 156 -4.14 9.48 -19.10
C ILE A 156 -5.36 9.73 -18.20
N GLY A 157 -5.71 11.00 -17.99
CA GLY A 157 -6.92 11.44 -17.29
C GLY A 157 -8.21 10.74 -17.74
N LYS A 158 -8.30 10.32 -19.01
CA LYS A 158 -9.46 9.59 -19.54
C LYS A 158 -9.73 8.27 -18.82
N LEU A 159 -8.69 7.61 -18.29
CA LEU A 159 -8.86 6.40 -17.47
C LEU A 159 -9.66 6.65 -16.20
N PHE A 160 -9.58 7.87 -15.67
CA PHE A 160 -10.28 8.32 -14.47
C PHE A 160 -11.64 8.94 -14.79
N GLY A 161 -12.02 8.93 -16.07
CA GLY A 161 -13.30 9.40 -16.54
C GLY A 161 -13.34 10.87 -16.88
N ALA A 162 -12.21 11.53 -17.14
CA ALA A 162 -12.17 12.94 -17.51
C ALA A 162 -13.09 13.27 -18.71
N GLU A 163 -13.29 12.30 -19.60
CA GLU A 163 -14.28 12.34 -20.67
C GLU A 163 -15.01 10.98 -20.72
N THR A 164 -16.35 11.03 -20.71
CA THR A 164 -17.22 9.85 -20.61
C THR A 164 -18.19 9.71 -21.77
N ALA A 165 -18.23 10.66 -22.70
CA ALA A 165 -19.03 10.56 -23.92
C ALA A 165 -18.66 9.33 -24.75
N ALA A 166 -19.59 8.87 -25.59
CA ALA A 166 -19.41 7.69 -26.42
C ALA A 166 -18.11 7.75 -27.24
N ASP A 167 -17.32 6.67 -27.17
CA ASP A 167 -16.04 6.49 -27.85
C ASP A 167 -14.96 7.55 -27.54
N LYS A 168 -15.07 8.26 -26.41
CA LYS A 168 -14.11 9.30 -25.98
C LYS A 168 -13.25 8.93 -24.76
N GLY A 169 -13.42 7.72 -24.22
CA GLY A 169 -12.62 7.19 -23.12
C GLY A 169 -11.14 6.96 -23.47
N ALA A 170 -10.40 6.31 -22.56
CA ALA A 170 -8.98 6.05 -22.78
C ALA A 170 -8.73 5.13 -24.00
N GLU A 171 -7.71 5.45 -24.78
CA GLU A 171 -7.27 4.71 -25.97
C GLU A 171 -5.95 4.02 -25.65
N ASP A 172 -5.54 3.07 -26.49
CA ASP A 172 -4.32 2.28 -26.30
C ASP A 172 -3.09 3.11 -25.96
N LYS A 173 -2.89 4.23 -26.64
CA LYS A 173 -1.76 5.15 -26.43
C LYS A 173 -1.77 5.82 -25.05
N HIS A 174 -2.94 6.19 -24.54
CA HIS A 174 -3.08 6.77 -23.20
C HIS A 174 -2.73 5.72 -22.14
N ILE A 175 -3.17 4.48 -22.38
CA ILE A 175 -2.96 3.34 -21.49
C ILE A 175 -1.50 2.88 -21.54
N ALA A 176 -0.87 2.91 -22.71
CA ALA A 176 0.55 2.67 -22.86
C ALA A 176 1.39 3.72 -22.10
N ALA A 177 1.01 5.01 -22.16
CA ALA A 177 1.66 6.07 -21.39
C ALA A 177 1.50 5.87 -19.88
N ALA A 178 0.32 5.45 -19.42
CA ALA A 178 0.07 5.09 -18.02
C ALA A 178 0.92 3.89 -17.59
N ASN A 179 0.99 2.83 -18.40
CA ASN A 179 1.83 1.66 -18.16
C ASN A 179 3.32 2.01 -18.16
N ALA A 180 3.77 2.92 -19.02
CA ALA A 180 5.15 3.41 -19.01
C ALA A 180 5.47 4.13 -17.69
N SER A 181 4.56 4.98 -17.23
CA SER A 181 4.67 5.68 -15.94
C SER A 181 4.80 4.68 -14.78
N ILE A 182 3.90 3.69 -14.72
CA ILE A 182 3.94 2.61 -13.73
C ILE A 182 5.25 1.83 -13.85
N GLY A 183 5.69 1.49 -15.06
CA GLY A 183 6.90 0.73 -15.33
C GLY A 183 8.17 1.40 -14.81
N ALA A 184 8.27 2.72 -14.96
CA ALA A 184 9.47 3.49 -14.61
C ALA A 184 9.64 3.79 -13.12
N VAL A 185 8.54 3.91 -12.37
CA VAL A 185 8.60 4.17 -10.93
C VAL A 185 8.77 2.89 -10.11
N SER A 186 9.45 3.02 -8.96
CA SER A 186 9.53 1.95 -7.97
C SER A 186 8.25 1.90 -7.13
N GLY A 187 7.96 0.78 -6.47
CA GLY A 187 6.85 0.74 -5.53
C GLY A 187 7.03 1.68 -4.34
N ALA A 188 8.27 2.02 -3.97
CA ALA A 188 8.55 3.02 -2.93
C ALA A 188 8.15 4.43 -3.37
N ASP A 189 8.42 4.80 -4.63
CA ASP A 189 7.96 6.07 -5.22
C ASP A 189 6.43 6.15 -5.19
N ILE A 190 5.73 5.05 -5.55
CA ILE A 190 4.27 4.97 -5.52
C ILE A 190 3.74 5.10 -4.08
N LEU A 191 4.31 4.35 -3.13
CA LEU A 191 3.92 4.40 -1.72
C LEU A 191 4.12 5.80 -1.10
N LYS A 192 5.22 6.49 -1.43
CA LYS A 192 5.45 7.88 -1.00
C LYS A 192 4.46 8.85 -1.64
N ALA A 193 4.05 8.62 -2.90
CA ALA A 193 3.01 9.43 -3.53
C ALA A 193 1.64 9.22 -2.86
N ILE A 194 1.29 7.98 -2.46
CA ILE A 194 0.08 7.68 -1.69
C ILE A 194 0.13 8.36 -0.32
N ALA A 195 1.20 8.12 0.46
CA ALA A 195 1.32 8.64 1.82
C ALA A 195 1.38 10.19 1.89
N GLY A 196 1.91 10.82 0.84
CA GLY A 196 1.99 12.27 0.70
C GLY A 196 0.73 12.94 0.15
N ALA A 197 -0.29 12.17 -0.27
CA ALA A 197 -1.52 12.73 -0.83
C ALA A 197 -2.47 13.26 0.25
N ASN A 198 -3.31 14.22 -0.13
CA ASN A 198 -4.34 14.77 0.75
C ASN A 198 -5.53 13.80 0.84
N VAL A 199 -5.79 13.30 2.04
CA VAL A 199 -6.87 12.33 2.32
C VAL A 199 -8.27 12.93 2.21
N ASP A 200 -8.39 14.26 2.28
CA ASP A 200 -9.67 14.98 2.25
C ASP A 200 -9.97 15.59 0.86
N ALA A 201 -9.47 14.98 -0.21
CA ALA A 201 -9.77 15.44 -1.56
C ALA A 201 -11.28 15.29 -1.87
N SER A 202 -11.82 16.24 -2.65
CA SER A 202 -13.23 16.21 -3.04
C SER A 202 -13.53 15.02 -3.96
N LYS A 203 -14.58 14.27 -3.62
CA LYS A 203 -15.15 13.24 -4.49
C LYS A 203 -15.62 13.85 -5.80
N ASP A 204 -15.46 13.11 -6.90
CA ASP A 204 -15.94 13.49 -8.23
C ASP A 204 -15.36 14.81 -8.74
N GLY A 205 -14.14 15.15 -8.30
CA GLY A 205 -13.41 16.31 -8.78
C GLY A 205 -12.99 16.16 -10.25
N LYS A 206 -12.82 17.29 -10.94
CA LYS A 206 -12.31 17.31 -12.32
C LYS A 206 -10.88 16.82 -12.36
N VAL A 207 -10.54 16.04 -13.37
CA VAL A 207 -9.16 15.54 -13.57
C VAL A 207 -8.16 16.68 -13.73
N SER A 208 -8.54 17.78 -14.40
CA SER A 208 -7.71 18.98 -14.55
C SER A 208 -7.33 19.65 -13.22
N ASP A 209 -8.18 19.49 -12.21
CA ASP A 209 -8.07 20.20 -10.91
C ASP A 209 -7.44 19.32 -9.83
N THR A 210 -7.11 18.07 -10.18
CA THR A 210 -6.48 17.12 -9.26
C THR A 210 -5.12 17.65 -8.82
N LYS A 211 -4.79 17.44 -7.54
CA LYS A 211 -3.56 17.95 -6.91
C LYS A 211 -2.62 16.85 -6.41
N ASP A 212 -3.13 15.63 -6.31
CA ASP A 212 -2.41 14.46 -5.85
C ASP A 212 -3.07 13.16 -6.34
N ALA A 213 -2.55 12.03 -5.87
CA ALA A 213 -3.01 10.70 -6.24
C ALA A 213 -4.44 10.40 -5.74
N VAL A 214 -4.86 10.98 -4.61
CA VAL A 214 -6.19 10.76 -4.03
C VAL A 214 -7.25 11.48 -4.84
N ALA A 215 -7.01 12.76 -5.12
CA ALA A 215 -7.87 13.54 -6.02
C ALA A 215 -7.98 12.87 -7.40
N LEU A 216 -6.87 12.35 -7.94
CA LEU A 216 -6.88 11.63 -9.21
C LEU A 216 -7.71 10.34 -9.14
N ALA A 217 -7.52 9.53 -8.09
CA ALA A 217 -8.29 8.30 -7.92
C ALA A 217 -9.80 8.54 -7.79
N LEU A 218 -10.19 9.63 -7.11
CA LEU A 218 -11.58 10.06 -6.91
C LEU A 218 -12.15 10.87 -8.07
N ALA A 219 -11.33 11.21 -9.06
CA ALA A 219 -11.75 12.10 -10.13
C ALA A 219 -12.88 11.50 -10.97
N LYS A 220 -13.66 12.39 -11.55
CA LYS A 220 -14.74 12.07 -12.48
C LYS A 220 -14.87 13.21 -13.49
N GLY A 221 -15.18 12.89 -14.72
CA GLY A 221 -15.40 13.90 -15.76
C GLY A 221 -16.79 14.50 -15.68
N THR A 222 -16.91 15.63 -16.35
CA THR A 222 -18.13 16.44 -16.41
C THR A 222 -18.84 16.36 -17.77
N GLY A 223 -18.25 15.65 -18.74
CA GLY A 223 -18.70 15.62 -20.13
C GLY A 223 -18.43 16.92 -20.90
N THR A 224 -17.50 17.75 -20.41
CA THR A 224 -17.13 19.04 -21.01
C THR A 224 -15.77 18.95 -21.70
N GLU A 225 -15.66 19.47 -22.93
CA GLU A 225 -14.41 19.43 -23.71
C GLU A 225 -13.25 20.14 -22.98
N ASN A 226 -12.02 19.62 -23.16
CA ASN A 226 -10.75 20.10 -22.58
C ASN A 226 -10.52 19.91 -21.08
N GLU A 227 -11.44 19.31 -20.32
CA GLU A 227 -11.19 18.86 -18.93
C GLU A 227 -10.45 17.51 -18.86
N GLU A 228 -10.13 16.94 -20.02
CA GLU A 228 -9.51 15.62 -20.18
C GLU A 228 -8.02 15.53 -19.82
N LYS A 229 -7.37 16.69 -19.65
CA LYS A 229 -5.92 16.79 -19.48
C LYS A 229 -5.54 16.80 -18.01
N LEU A 230 -4.58 15.95 -17.64
CA LEU A 230 -3.86 16.08 -16.37
C LEU A 230 -3.14 17.43 -16.31
N GLY A 231 -3.26 18.13 -15.18
CA GLY A 231 -2.43 19.30 -14.89
C GLY A 231 -0.96 18.92 -14.69
N ASP A 232 -0.04 19.86 -14.92
CA ASP A 232 1.41 19.59 -14.89
C ASP A 232 1.91 19.03 -13.55
N ALA A 233 1.28 19.42 -12.44
CA ALA A 233 1.60 18.89 -11.11
C ALA A 233 1.32 17.38 -10.97
N ILE A 234 0.41 16.83 -11.77
CA ILE A 234 -0.13 15.45 -11.68
C ILE A 234 0.45 14.53 -12.74
N LYS A 235 1.06 15.07 -13.78
CA LYS A 235 1.75 14.30 -14.83
C LYS A 235 2.99 13.55 -14.35
N LYS A 236 3.28 13.55 -13.06
CA LYS A 236 4.40 12.82 -12.46
C LYS A 236 4.08 11.34 -12.42
N ASP A 237 5.02 10.52 -12.86
CA ASP A 237 4.80 9.07 -12.99
C ASP A 237 4.39 8.41 -11.68
N SER A 238 4.96 8.82 -10.55
CA SER A 238 4.61 8.28 -9.23
C SER A 238 3.17 8.60 -8.83
N ILE A 239 2.69 9.80 -9.15
CA ILE A 239 1.32 10.25 -8.84
C ILE A 239 0.32 9.52 -9.73
N ILE A 240 0.62 9.37 -11.02
CA ILE A 240 -0.22 8.60 -11.96
C ILE A 240 -0.32 7.15 -11.47
N ALA A 241 0.80 6.50 -11.18
CA ALA A 241 0.82 5.12 -10.72
C ALA A 241 0.10 4.95 -9.37
N ALA A 242 0.23 5.91 -8.45
CA ALA A 242 -0.48 5.92 -7.18
C ALA A 242 -1.99 6.10 -7.36
N GLY A 243 -2.43 7.02 -8.23
CA GLY A 243 -3.84 7.22 -8.54
C GLY A 243 -4.47 5.96 -9.15
N ILE A 244 -3.75 5.29 -10.06
CA ILE A 244 -4.17 4.00 -10.63
C ILE A 244 -4.28 2.93 -9.54
N ALA A 245 -3.26 2.78 -8.69
CA ALA A 245 -3.28 1.79 -7.61
C ALA A 245 -4.45 2.03 -6.64
N LEU A 246 -4.65 3.27 -6.20
CA LEU A 246 -5.74 3.64 -5.29
C LEU A 246 -7.10 3.37 -5.91
N ARG A 247 -7.33 3.80 -7.16
CA ARG A 247 -8.60 3.55 -7.85
C ARG A 247 -8.85 2.06 -8.07
N ALA A 248 -7.82 1.28 -8.37
CA ALA A 248 -7.94 -0.16 -8.54
C ALA A 248 -8.33 -0.88 -7.24
N MET A 249 -7.79 -0.46 -6.09
CA MET A 249 -8.08 -1.08 -4.79
C MET A 249 -9.39 -0.60 -4.17
N ALA A 250 -9.78 0.66 -4.43
CA ALA A 250 -10.91 1.29 -3.79
C ALA A 250 -12.26 0.75 -4.28
N LYS A 251 -13.23 0.73 -3.37
CA LYS A 251 -14.62 0.39 -3.63
C LYS A 251 -15.21 1.31 -4.69
N ASP A 252 -15.95 0.72 -5.63
CA ASP A 252 -16.56 1.38 -6.78
C ASP A 252 -15.55 1.99 -7.79
N GLY A 253 -14.25 1.81 -7.56
CA GLY A 253 -13.20 2.22 -8.49
C GLY A 253 -13.19 1.42 -9.80
N LYS A 254 -13.28 2.12 -10.93
CA LYS A 254 -13.30 1.53 -12.28
C LYS A 254 -12.53 2.40 -13.26
N PHE A 255 -11.94 1.80 -14.28
CA PHE A 255 -11.25 2.52 -15.34
C PHE A 255 -12.14 2.68 -16.57
N ILE A 256 -12.03 3.84 -17.23
CA ILE A 256 -12.86 4.17 -18.39
C ILE A 256 -12.03 4.10 -19.66
N VAL A 257 -12.47 3.23 -20.57
CA VAL A 257 -11.81 2.97 -21.85
C VAL A 257 -12.76 3.28 -23.00
N LYS A 258 -12.20 3.56 -24.17
CA LYS A 258 -12.95 3.80 -25.39
C LYS A 258 -13.73 2.56 -25.82
N ASP A 259 -13.08 1.41 -25.78
CA ASP A 259 -13.67 0.11 -26.12
C ASP A 259 -13.33 -0.91 -25.04
N ASN A 260 -14.33 -1.68 -24.62
CA ASN A 260 -14.19 -2.74 -23.62
C ASN A 260 -14.61 -4.12 -24.14
N ALA A 261 -14.77 -4.27 -25.46
CA ALA A 261 -14.98 -5.58 -26.06
C ALA A 261 -13.83 -6.54 -25.73
N ASN A 262 -14.12 -7.84 -25.71
CA ASN A 262 -13.12 -8.86 -25.42
C ASN A 262 -11.90 -8.73 -26.35
N GLU A 263 -10.70 -8.91 -25.79
CA GLU A 263 -9.41 -8.88 -26.51
C GLU A 263 -9.02 -7.50 -27.08
N LYS A 264 -9.73 -6.44 -26.73
CA LYS A 264 -9.29 -5.07 -27.03
C LYS A 264 -8.12 -4.68 -26.16
N THR A 265 -7.12 -4.11 -26.81
CA THR A 265 -5.86 -3.64 -26.23
C THR A 265 -6.10 -2.58 -25.16
N GLU A 266 -7.17 -1.78 -25.26
CA GLU A 266 -7.49 -0.78 -24.27
C GLU A 266 -7.90 -1.43 -22.94
N ALA A 267 -8.88 -2.32 -22.98
CA ALA A 267 -9.38 -3.00 -21.80
C ALA A 267 -8.30 -3.84 -21.11
N GLU A 268 -7.58 -4.65 -21.87
CA GLU A 268 -6.51 -5.50 -21.33
C GLU A 268 -5.30 -4.70 -20.83
N GLY A 269 -4.97 -3.59 -21.51
CA GLY A 269 -3.92 -2.69 -21.08
C GLY A 269 -4.25 -1.96 -19.77
N ALA A 270 -5.51 -1.54 -19.58
CA ALA A 270 -5.96 -0.90 -18.35
C ALA A 270 -6.02 -1.88 -17.18
N LYS A 271 -6.51 -3.10 -17.42
CA LYS A 271 -6.45 -4.25 -16.49
C LYS A 271 -5.02 -4.55 -16.04
N GLY A 272 -4.10 -4.60 -17.00
CA GLY A 272 -2.67 -4.80 -16.75
C GLY A 272 -2.04 -3.67 -15.92
N ALA A 273 -2.39 -2.41 -16.23
CA ALA A 273 -1.94 -1.24 -15.47
C ALA A 273 -2.37 -1.31 -14.00
N ALA A 274 -3.65 -1.61 -13.77
CA ALA A 274 -4.21 -1.79 -12.43
C ALA A 274 -3.47 -2.88 -11.64
N ALA A 275 -3.35 -4.08 -12.22
CA ALA A 275 -2.68 -5.20 -11.57
C ALA A 275 -1.20 -4.90 -11.27
N ASN A 276 -0.47 -4.28 -12.20
CA ASN A 276 0.94 -3.94 -12.01
C ASN A 276 1.13 -2.90 -10.90
N ALA A 277 0.33 -1.82 -10.92
CA ALA A 277 0.39 -0.78 -9.91
C ALA A 277 0.10 -1.33 -8.50
N VAL A 278 -0.95 -2.15 -8.34
CA VAL A 278 -1.30 -2.79 -7.06
C VAL A 278 -0.22 -3.78 -6.61
N ASN A 279 0.32 -4.61 -7.51
CA ASN A 279 1.43 -5.52 -7.19
C ASN A 279 2.66 -4.78 -6.66
N LYS A 280 3.06 -3.68 -7.31
CA LYS A 280 4.21 -2.87 -6.89
C LYS A 280 4.00 -2.28 -5.50
N VAL A 281 2.82 -1.73 -5.23
CA VAL A 281 2.45 -1.17 -3.91
C VAL A 281 2.54 -2.25 -2.84
N LEU A 282 1.79 -3.35 -2.99
CA LEU A 282 1.69 -4.36 -1.93
C LEU A 282 3.00 -5.12 -1.72
N SER A 283 3.71 -5.47 -2.79
CA SER A 283 4.98 -6.19 -2.66
C SER A 283 6.05 -5.33 -1.97
N THR A 284 6.12 -4.04 -2.31
CA THR A 284 7.07 -3.13 -1.66
C THR A 284 6.69 -2.88 -0.20
N LEU A 285 5.40 -2.68 0.09
CA LEU A 285 4.93 -2.46 1.46
C LEU A 285 5.23 -3.66 2.35
N VAL A 286 4.97 -4.88 1.87
CA VAL A 286 5.25 -6.11 2.62
C VAL A 286 6.75 -6.32 2.82
N ILE A 287 7.59 -6.04 1.82
CA ILE A 287 9.05 -6.11 1.97
C ILE A 287 9.52 -5.10 3.03
N ALA A 288 9.02 -3.86 2.99
CA ALA A 288 9.40 -2.83 3.95
C ALA A 288 8.97 -3.18 5.39
N ILE A 289 7.76 -3.73 5.57
CA ILE A 289 7.31 -4.30 6.86
C ILE A 289 8.26 -5.41 7.30
N ARG A 290 8.58 -6.38 6.44
CA ARG A 290 9.49 -7.48 6.78
C ARG A 290 10.85 -6.98 7.23
N ASN A 291 11.43 -6.01 6.51
CA ASN A 291 12.72 -5.43 6.87
C ASN A 291 12.65 -4.75 8.24
N THR A 292 11.60 -3.96 8.49
CA THR A 292 11.40 -3.28 9.79
C THR A 292 11.27 -4.27 10.95
N VAL A 293 10.52 -5.37 10.74
CA VAL A 293 10.36 -6.42 11.76
C VAL A 293 11.66 -7.18 11.99
N ASP A 294 12.37 -7.54 10.93
CA ASP A 294 13.68 -8.22 10.99
C ASP A 294 14.72 -7.36 11.71
N GLU A 295 14.83 -6.08 11.37
CA GLU A 295 15.73 -5.12 12.04
C GLU A 295 15.41 -4.99 13.53
N GLY A 296 14.12 -4.85 13.89
CA GLY A 296 13.71 -4.76 15.29
C GLY A 296 14.04 -6.02 16.09
N LEU A 297 13.82 -7.21 15.52
CA LEU A 297 14.16 -8.48 16.16
C LEU A 297 15.68 -8.70 16.27
N LYS A 298 16.45 -8.31 15.24
CA LYS A 298 17.92 -8.34 15.25
C LYS A 298 18.49 -7.45 16.35
N GLU A 299 17.94 -6.24 16.50
CA GLU A 299 18.38 -5.30 17.54
C GLU A 299 18.10 -5.84 18.95
N ILE A 300 16.91 -6.43 19.17
CA ILE A 300 16.60 -7.10 20.44
C ILE A 300 17.59 -8.23 20.73
N ASN A 301 17.91 -9.04 19.73
CA ASN A 301 18.87 -10.15 19.89
C ASN A 301 20.30 -9.66 20.15
N ARG A 302 20.73 -8.57 19.50
CA ARG A 302 22.03 -7.92 19.77
C ARG A 302 22.13 -7.47 21.22
N ILE A 303 21.11 -6.74 21.70
CA ILE A 303 21.07 -6.25 23.08
C ILE A 303 21.04 -7.41 24.08
N LEU A 304 20.27 -8.48 23.78
CA LEU A 304 20.29 -9.70 24.58
C LEU A 304 21.70 -10.29 24.68
N GLY A 305 22.43 -10.33 23.56
CA GLY A 305 23.82 -10.76 23.47
C GLY A 305 24.78 -9.96 24.36
N GLU A 306 24.54 -8.66 24.52
CA GLU A 306 25.39 -7.73 25.28
C GLU A 306 25.19 -7.79 26.80
N ILE A 307 24.10 -8.39 27.29
CA ILE A 307 23.80 -8.43 28.72
C ILE A 307 24.89 -9.16 29.52
N LYS A 308 25.36 -8.51 30.58
CA LYS A 308 26.30 -9.06 31.57
C LYS A 308 25.58 -9.52 32.85
N GLN A 309 26.21 -10.43 33.59
CA GLN A 309 25.64 -11.11 34.77
C GLN A 309 25.22 -10.15 35.93
N GLY A 310 25.69 -8.90 35.94
CA GLY A 310 25.33 -7.85 36.91
C GLY A 310 24.26 -6.85 36.47
N GLU A 311 23.74 -6.97 35.24
CA GLU A 311 22.68 -6.08 34.70
C GLU A 311 21.27 -6.68 34.86
N VAL A 312 21.15 -7.81 35.56
CA VAL A 312 19.86 -8.39 35.94
C VAL A 312 19.34 -7.55 37.10
N SER A 313 18.23 -6.84 36.90
CA SER A 313 17.52 -6.26 38.04
C SER A 313 17.15 -7.43 38.93
N VAL A 314 17.64 -7.43 40.18
CA VAL A 314 17.32 -8.47 41.18
C VAL A 314 15.81 -8.46 41.33
N ALA A 315 15.12 -9.33 40.59
CA ALA A 315 13.71 -9.60 40.81
C ALA A 315 13.66 -10.14 42.23
N LYS A 316 13.18 -9.30 43.16
CA LYS A 316 13.15 -9.56 44.58
C LYS A 316 12.56 -10.95 44.79
N ILE A 317 13.39 -11.83 45.34
CA ILE A 317 12.96 -12.99 46.09
C ILE A 317 12.21 -12.43 47.30
N ASN A 318 10.92 -12.70 47.39
CA ASN A 318 10.17 -12.90 48.63
C ASN A 318 8.84 -13.57 48.29
#